data_AF-A0A6I3T2Q7-F1
#
_entry.id   AF-A0A6I3T2Q7-F1
#
_cell.length_a   1.000
_cell.length_b   1.000
_cell.length_c   1.000
_cell.angle_alpha   90.00
_cell.angle_beta   90.00
_cell.angle_gamma   90.00
#
_symmetry.space_group_name_H-M   'P 1'
#
loop_
_entity.id
_entity.type
_entity.pdbx_description
1 polymer ?
#
loop_
_entity_poly.entity_id
_entity_poly.type
_entity_poly.pdbx_seq_one_letter_code
_entity_poly.pdbx_strand_id
1 'polypeptide(L)'
;MVITQGNSAKDSKYLKRIKDAIEHDETHPRNNGVKMQAHHIISGEGMRLSGMGKKIQKFGYDINLLPNLSFIPCTLQGACYLGVQPHRGNHDAKIDQDNYVDDREPVSYHEMVAIAIQSLDLPMSKDCPGDKLSKQQKIIEELDRLSKKILNLIQMKPAEAPLTKIALSFGKNGSGCSGTDSVVTHRKDQPCPVDRHHLHDPDKPDKSQGKGQKTERITYVLSEKFRLRVGR
;
A
#
# COMPACT_ATOMS: atom_id res chain seq x y z
N MET A 1 -16.93 -5.85 30.87
CA MET A 1 -16.04 -6.13 29.72
C MET A 1 -15.49 -4.81 29.23
N VAL A 2 -14.16 -4.66 29.18
CA VAL A 2 -13.49 -3.38 28.88
C VAL A 2 -13.47 -3.17 27.38
N ILE A 3 -14.02 -2.04 26.90
CA ILE A 3 -13.86 -1.63 25.50
C ILE A 3 -12.41 -1.21 25.32
N THR A 4 -11.65 -1.98 24.54
CA THR A 4 -10.31 -1.55 24.14
C THR A 4 -10.47 -0.41 23.14
N GLN A 5 -9.96 0.77 23.51
CA GLN A 5 -9.95 1.92 22.62
C GLN A 5 -9.08 1.62 21.39
N GLY A 6 -9.59 1.92 20.21
CA GLY A 6 -8.88 1.79 18.95
C GLY A 6 -7.86 2.91 18.73
N ASN A 7 -7.18 2.89 17.58
CA ASN A 7 -6.16 3.87 17.22
C ASN A 7 -6.29 4.30 15.75
N SER A 8 -6.44 5.60 15.51
CA SER A 8 -6.51 6.16 14.14
C SER A 8 -5.24 6.88 13.71
N ALA A 9 -4.15 6.73 14.47
CA ALA A 9 -2.83 7.24 14.15
C ALA A 9 -1.85 6.07 14.00
N LYS A 10 -0.82 6.28 13.17
CA LYS A 10 0.26 5.31 12.96
C LYS A 10 0.97 5.02 14.29
N ASP A 11 1.12 3.75 14.63
CA ASP A 11 1.95 3.32 15.76
C ASP A 11 3.35 2.91 15.30
N SER A 12 4.22 2.45 16.21
CA SER A 12 5.54 1.92 15.87
C SER A 12 5.57 0.40 15.63
N LYS A 13 4.43 -0.29 15.84
CA LYS A 13 4.35 -1.77 15.84
C LYS A 13 3.78 -2.35 14.55
N TYR A 14 3.06 -1.57 13.75
CA TYR A 14 2.43 -2.00 12.50
C TYR A 14 3.43 -2.69 11.56
N LEU A 15 4.64 -2.15 11.43
CA LEU A 15 5.67 -2.70 10.54
C LEU A 15 6.09 -4.10 11.00
N LYS A 16 6.33 -4.29 12.31
CA LYS A 16 6.64 -5.61 12.86
C LYS A 16 5.46 -6.56 12.60
N ARG A 17 4.23 -6.12 12.89
CA ARG A 17 3.02 -6.93 12.74
C ARG A 17 2.84 -7.48 11.32
N ILE A 18 2.99 -6.64 10.29
CA ILE A 18 2.87 -7.11 8.91
C ILE A 18 4.09 -7.91 8.44
N LYS A 19 5.30 -7.64 8.95
CA LYS A 19 6.47 -8.49 8.69
C LYS A 19 6.28 -9.90 9.24
N ASP A 20 5.83 -10.01 10.49
CA ASP A 20 5.55 -11.30 11.13
C ASP A 20 4.50 -12.10 10.34
N ALA A 21 3.48 -11.41 9.79
CA ALA A 21 2.40 -12.06 9.03
C ALA A 21 2.86 -12.73 7.71
N ILE A 22 4.01 -12.34 7.16
CA ILE A 22 4.57 -12.90 5.93
C ILE A 22 5.92 -13.59 6.14
N GLU A 23 6.39 -13.70 7.39
CA GLU A 23 7.75 -14.19 7.69
C GLU A 23 8.01 -15.58 7.11
N HIS A 24 7.01 -16.45 7.14
CA HIS A 24 7.06 -17.81 6.61
C HIS A 24 6.33 -17.98 5.26
N ASP A 25 5.89 -16.89 4.63
CA ASP A 25 5.32 -16.95 3.28
C ASP A 25 6.45 -16.87 2.25
N GLU A 26 7.03 -18.02 1.91
CA GLU A 26 8.08 -18.14 0.90
C GLU A 26 7.63 -17.67 -0.49
N THR A 27 6.32 -17.55 -0.72
CA THR A 27 5.76 -17.06 -1.99
C THR A 27 5.54 -15.54 -2.00
N HIS A 28 5.80 -14.85 -0.89
CA HIS A 28 5.60 -13.41 -0.82
C HIS A 28 6.65 -12.67 -1.66
N PRO A 29 6.29 -11.69 -2.53
CA PRO A 29 7.28 -10.99 -3.36
C PRO A 29 8.39 -10.31 -2.56
N ARG A 30 8.06 -9.79 -1.38
CA ARG A 30 9.03 -9.21 -0.43
C ARG A 30 10.14 -10.18 -0.05
N ASN A 31 9.80 -11.47 0.12
CA ASN A 31 10.75 -12.52 0.49
C ASN A 31 11.55 -13.03 -0.71
N ASN A 32 11.23 -12.54 -1.92
CA ASN A 32 11.81 -12.95 -3.20
C ASN A 32 12.37 -11.74 -3.98
N GLY A 33 13.02 -10.83 -3.25
CA GLY A 33 13.81 -9.75 -3.83
C GLY A 33 13.04 -8.53 -4.32
N VAL A 34 11.70 -8.52 -4.27
CA VAL A 34 10.91 -7.30 -4.53
C VAL A 34 10.96 -6.40 -3.30
N LYS A 35 11.47 -5.19 -3.45
CA LYS A 35 11.48 -4.17 -2.38
C LYS A 35 10.07 -3.60 -2.20
N MET A 36 9.52 -3.78 -1.00
CA MET A 36 8.18 -3.32 -0.64
C MET A 36 8.20 -2.49 0.65
N GLN A 37 7.18 -1.66 0.85
CA GLN A 37 6.92 -0.90 2.07
C GLN A 37 5.53 -1.21 2.61
N ALA A 38 5.42 -1.20 3.94
CA ALA A 38 4.14 -1.36 4.61
C ALA A 38 3.33 -0.07 4.40
N HIS A 39 2.08 -0.22 3.97
CA HIS A 39 1.18 0.88 3.70
C HIS A 39 -0.11 0.73 4.52
N HIS A 40 -0.54 1.82 5.16
CA HIS A 40 -1.85 1.92 5.80
C HIS A 40 -2.89 2.32 4.76
N ILE A 41 -3.81 1.40 4.45
CA ILE A 41 -4.78 1.60 3.37
C ILE A 41 -5.79 2.68 3.74
N ILE A 42 -6.42 2.55 4.91
CA ILE A 42 -7.03 3.70 5.56
C ILE A 42 -5.91 4.42 6.31
N SER A 43 -5.43 5.53 5.74
CA SER A 43 -4.34 6.30 6.31
C SER A 43 -4.79 7.09 7.55
N GLY A 44 -3.84 7.35 8.45
CA GLY A 44 -4.11 8.21 9.62
C GLY A 44 -4.52 9.63 9.21
N GLU A 45 -3.99 10.12 8.08
CA GLU A 45 -4.37 11.42 7.52
C GLU A 45 -5.80 11.41 6.94
N GLY A 46 -6.21 10.34 6.25
CA GLY A 46 -7.59 10.16 5.82
C GLY A 46 -8.56 10.08 7.00
N MET A 47 -8.18 9.39 8.08
CA MET A 47 -8.93 9.39 9.34
C MET A 47 -9.05 10.80 9.95
N ARG A 48 -7.97 11.60 9.92
CA ARG A 48 -7.98 12.98 10.41
C ARG A 48 -8.90 13.86 9.57
N LEU A 49 -8.73 13.85 8.25
CA LEU A 49 -9.50 14.65 7.29
C LEU A 49 -10.99 14.29 7.28
N SER A 50 -11.34 13.02 7.53
CA SER A 50 -12.75 12.60 7.62
C SER A 50 -13.51 13.26 8.78
N GLY A 51 -12.82 13.72 9.82
CA GLY A 51 -13.43 14.15 11.09
C GLY A 51 -14.03 13.01 11.93
N MET A 52 -13.91 11.76 11.47
CA MET A 52 -14.51 10.58 12.11
C MET A 52 -13.53 9.76 12.96
N GLY A 53 -12.21 10.00 12.85
CA GLY A 53 -11.19 9.20 13.53
C GLY A 53 -11.44 8.98 15.03
N LYS A 54 -11.69 10.05 15.80
CA LYS A 54 -11.98 9.93 17.25
C LYS A 54 -13.26 9.13 17.56
N LYS A 55 -14.28 9.19 16.69
CA LYS A 55 -15.52 8.42 16.88
C LYS A 55 -15.26 6.94 16.60
N ILE A 56 -14.59 6.65 15.48
CA ILE A 56 -14.20 5.30 15.07
C ILE A 56 -13.31 4.62 16.13
N GLN A 57 -12.36 5.34 16.72
CA GLN A 57 -11.52 4.83 17.82
C GLN A 57 -12.34 4.39 19.04
N LYS A 58 -13.42 5.10 19.38
CA LYS A 58 -14.29 4.72 20.52
C LYS A 58 -15.02 3.40 20.27
N PHE A 59 -15.21 3.03 19.01
CA PHE A 59 -15.71 1.72 18.59
C PHE A 59 -14.58 0.70 18.36
N GLY A 60 -13.37 0.96 18.88
CA GLY A 60 -12.29 -0.03 18.95
C GLY A 60 -11.55 -0.31 17.64
N TYR A 61 -11.83 0.40 16.54
CA TYR A 61 -11.10 0.21 15.29
C TYR A 61 -9.68 0.77 15.37
N ASP A 62 -8.70 -0.01 14.93
CA ASP A 62 -7.28 0.33 14.94
C ASP A 62 -6.67 0.18 13.55
N ILE A 63 -6.21 1.29 12.97
CA ILE A 63 -5.62 1.33 11.62
C ILE A 63 -4.31 0.53 11.52
N ASN A 64 -3.68 0.18 12.66
CA ASN A 64 -2.39 -0.50 12.71
C ASN A 64 -2.51 -2.04 12.70
N LEU A 65 -3.72 -2.56 12.55
CA LEU A 65 -3.98 -4.00 12.47
C LEU A 65 -3.93 -4.50 11.03
N LEU A 66 -3.63 -5.80 10.88
CA LEU A 66 -3.43 -6.47 9.60
C LEU A 66 -4.52 -6.19 8.54
N PRO A 67 -5.83 -6.16 8.88
CA PRO A 67 -6.87 -5.87 7.88
C PRO A 67 -6.74 -4.53 7.16
N ASN A 68 -5.95 -3.59 7.70
CA ASN A 68 -5.71 -2.27 7.13
C ASN A 68 -4.27 -2.07 6.61
N LEU A 69 -3.41 -3.08 6.67
CA LEU A 69 -2.03 -3.01 6.22
C LEU A 69 -1.84 -3.83 4.94
N SER A 70 -0.94 -3.40 4.06
CA SER A 70 -0.47 -4.22 2.93
C SER A 70 0.98 -3.88 2.60
N PHE A 71 1.74 -4.84 2.09
CA PHE A 71 3.01 -4.53 1.43
C PHE A 71 2.76 -4.08 -0.02
N ILE A 72 3.28 -2.91 -0.37
CA ILE A 72 3.22 -2.34 -1.73
C ILE A 72 4.65 -2.12 -2.23
N PRO A 73 4.98 -2.47 -3.49
CA PRO A 73 6.33 -2.26 -4.04
C PRO A 73 6.76 -0.79 -3.92
N CYS A 74 8.00 -0.57 -3.48
CA CYS A 74 8.55 0.77 -3.28
C CYS A 74 9.69 1.12 -4.23
N THR A 75 10.10 0.21 -5.12
CA THR A 75 10.95 0.54 -6.27
C THR A 75 10.11 0.64 -7.53
N LEU A 76 10.59 1.38 -8.52
CA LEU A 76 9.88 1.45 -9.81
C LEU A 76 9.97 0.11 -10.55
N GLN A 77 11.06 -0.63 -10.39
CA GLN A 77 11.29 -1.96 -10.94
C GLN A 77 10.31 -2.98 -10.38
N GLY A 78 10.24 -3.10 -9.06
CA GLY A 78 9.31 -4.00 -8.38
C GLY A 78 7.86 -3.68 -8.71
N ALA A 79 7.51 -2.39 -8.74
CA ALA A 79 6.20 -1.90 -9.17
C ALA A 79 5.90 -2.26 -10.64
N CYS A 80 6.87 -2.05 -11.53
CA CYS A 80 6.78 -2.34 -12.96
C CYS A 80 6.54 -3.83 -13.21
N TYR A 81 7.34 -4.67 -12.53
CA TYR A 81 7.28 -6.12 -12.61
C TYR A 81 5.94 -6.67 -12.11
N LEU A 82 5.51 -6.24 -10.92
CA LEU A 82 4.24 -6.69 -10.34
C LEU A 82 3.00 -6.07 -11.01
N GLY A 83 3.17 -5.07 -11.88
CA GLY A 83 2.05 -4.36 -12.52
C GLY A 83 1.19 -3.59 -11.53
N VAL A 84 1.81 -2.98 -10.51
CA VAL A 84 1.16 -2.20 -9.44
C VAL A 84 1.89 -0.86 -9.32
N GLN A 85 1.16 0.22 -9.01
CA GLN A 85 1.80 1.51 -8.75
C GLN A 85 2.75 1.47 -7.54
N PRO A 86 3.87 2.21 -7.56
CA PRO A 86 4.80 2.24 -6.44
C PRO A 86 4.21 2.98 -5.25
N HIS A 87 4.52 2.51 -4.04
CA HIS A 87 4.31 3.26 -2.81
C HIS A 87 5.44 4.27 -2.59
N ARG A 88 5.08 5.48 -2.13
CA ARG A 88 5.99 6.59 -1.79
C ARG A 88 5.40 7.38 -0.61
N GLY A 89 5.82 7.11 0.62
CA GLY A 89 5.30 7.82 1.82
C GLY A 89 5.76 7.28 3.19
N ASN A 90 6.47 8.15 3.94
CA ASN A 90 7.01 8.21 5.32
C ASN A 90 7.86 7.09 6.01
N HIS A 91 8.94 7.58 6.65
CA HIS A 91 10.18 6.99 7.17
C HIS A 91 10.17 6.58 8.64
N ASP A 92 10.79 5.45 8.98
CA ASP A 92 11.39 5.21 10.30
C ASP A 92 12.62 4.30 10.14
N ALA A 93 13.82 4.83 10.37
CA ALA A 93 15.14 4.18 10.43
C ALA A 93 15.99 4.05 9.14
N LYS A 94 17.30 4.30 9.31
CA LYS A 94 18.38 4.28 8.32
C LYS A 94 18.41 2.92 7.60
N ILE A 95 18.29 2.94 6.27
CA ILE A 95 18.57 1.77 5.46
C ILE A 95 19.43 2.21 4.30
N ASP A 96 20.65 1.68 4.25
CA ASP A 96 21.54 1.82 3.12
C ASP A 96 20.94 1.03 1.93
N GLN A 97 20.23 1.80 1.11
CA GLN A 97 19.57 1.54 -0.17
C GLN A 97 19.54 2.89 -0.93
N ASP A 98 20.66 3.62 -0.85
CA ASP A 98 20.85 5.07 -1.02
C ASP A 98 19.85 5.85 -1.88
N ASN A 99 18.96 6.57 -1.20
CA ASN A 99 18.30 7.80 -1.66
C ASN A 99 17.32 7.68 -2.82
N TYR A 100 16.10 7.22 -2.49
CA TYR A 100 14.90 7.62 -3.20
C TYR A 100 14.23 8.78 -2.47
N VAL A 101 14.34 9.97 -3.07
CA VAL A 101 13.61 11.16 -2.66
C VAL A 101 12.29 11.18 -3.44
N ASP A 102 11.19 10.75 -2.82
CA ASP A 102 9.84 11.32 -3.01
C ASP A 102 8.93 10.71 -1.93
N ASP A 103 8.60 11.51 -0.91
CA ASP A 103 8.06 11.05 0.38
C ASP A 103 6.58 11.35 0.58
N ARG A 104 5.84 11.63 -0.50
CA ARG A 104 4.46 12.08 -0.36
C ARG A 104 3.51 11.30 -1.25
N GLU A 105 2.63 10.56 -0.59
CA GLU A 105 1.35 10.20 -1.18
C GLU A 105 0.64 11.50 -1.60
N PRO A 106 -0.02 11.53 -2.76
CA PRO A 106 -0.83 12.67 -3.17
C PRO A 106 -1.85 13.04 -2.08
N VAL A 107 -2.01 14.34 -1.82
CA VAL A 107 -3.06 14.85 -0.92
C VAL A 107 -4.44 14.28 -1.33
N SER A 108 -4.67 14.14 -2.63
CA SER A 108 -5.90 13.57 -3.19
C SER A 108 -6.16 12.12 -2.75
N TYR A 109 -5.14 11.32 -2.44
CA TYR A 109 -5.35 9.98 -1.88
C TYR A 109 -5.97 10.06 -0.49
N HIS A 110 -5.38 10.87 0.39
CA HIS A 110 -5.89 11.04 1.75
C HIS A 110 -7.29 11.67 1.77
N GLU A 111 -7.56 12.63 0.87
CA GLU A 111 -8.89 13.20 0.69
C GLU A 111 -9.90 12.16 0.19
N MET A 112 -9.52 11.31 -0.78
CA MET A 112 -10.36 10.21 -1.26
C MET A 112 -10.70 9.24 -0.13
N VAL A 113 -9.70 8.84 0.69
CA VAL A 113 -9.92 7.99 1.88
C VAL A 113 -10.89 8.67 2.85
N ALA A 114 -10.73 9.97 3.10
CA ALA A 114 -11.60 10.73 3.99
C ALA A 114 -13.07 10.75 3.50
N ILE A 115 -13.29 11.03 2.22
CA ILE A 115 -14.62 11.01 1.59
C ILE A 115 -15.21 9.60 1.66
N ALA A 116 -14.40 8.57 1.41
CA ALA A 116 -14.87 7.18 1.47
C ALA A 116 -15.31 6.78 2.89
N ILE A 117 -14.58 7.21 3.93
CA ILE A 117 -14.98 7.03 5.33
C ILE A 117 -16.30 7.76 5.64
N GLN A 118 -16.43 9.01 5.22
CA GLN A 118 -17.62 9.83 5.44
C GLN A 118 -18.86 9.28 4.73
N SER A 119 -18.65 8.56 3.62
CA SER A 119 -19.71 7.93 2.84
C SER A 119 -20.18 6.60 3.43
N LEU A 120 -19.53 6.09 4.48
CA LEU A 120 -20.00 4.90 5.19
C LEU A 120 -21.19 5.25 6.09
N ASP A 121 -22.27 4.49 5.95
CA ASP A 121 -23.39 4.54 6.90
C ASP A 121 -23.05 3.73 8.16
N LEU A 122 -22.15 4.29 8.98
CA LEU A 122 -21.74 3.64 10.21
C LEU A 122 -22.79 3.87 11.31
N PRO A 123 -23.27 2.82 12.00
CA PRO A 123 -24.30 2.92 13.04
C PRO A 123 -23.74 3.50 14.36
N MET A 124 -23.30 4.76 14.34
CA MET A 124 -22.61 5.45 15.43
C MET A 124 -23.57 6.16 16.42
N SER A 125 -24.85 5.78 16.48
CA SER A 125 -25.87 6.43 17.33
C SER A 125 -25.67 6.17 18.83
N LYS A 126 -26.31 7.01 19.69
CA LYS A 126 -26.29 6.84 21.15
C LYS A 126 -26.81 5.46 21.57
N ASP A 127 -26.20 4.94 22.64
CA ASP A 127 -26.21 3.55 23.10
C ASP A 127 -27.57 3.01 23.56
N CYS A 128 -27.86 1.75 23.21
CA CYS A 128 -28.71 0.85 23.99
C CYS A 128 -27.81 -0.23 24.64
N PRO A 129 -28.00 -0.58 25.93
CA PRO A 129 -27.07 -1.46 26.67
C PRO A 129 -26.82 -2.85 26.06
N GLY A 130 -27.71 -3.37 25.22
CA GLY A 130 -27.61 -4.70 24.58
C GLY A 130 -26.96 -4.75 23.19
N ASP A 131 -26.79 -3.60 22.51
CA ASP A 131 -26.38 -3.56 21.08
C ASP A 131 -24.89 -3.25 20.88
N LYS A 132 -24.14 -3.01 21.95
CA LYS A 132 -22.81 -2.40 21.86
C LYS A 132 -21.80 -3.26 21.10
N LEU A 133 -21.72 -4.55 21.42
CA LEU A 133 -20.77 -5.47 20.79
C LEU A 133 -21.09 -5.70 19.31
N SER A 134 -22.37 -5.87 18.97
CA SER A 134 -22.79 -6.07 17.57
C SER A 134 -22.56 -4.83 16.71
N LYS A 135 -22.78 -3.61 17.24
CA LYS A 135 -22.48 -2.36 16.54
C LYS A 135 -20.99 -2.14 16.34
N GLN A 136 -20.18 -2.43 17.37
CA GLN A 136 -18.73 -2.33 17.31
C GLN A 136 -18.16 -3.20 16.18
N GLN A 137 -18.56 -4.47 16.19
CA GLN A 137 -18.10 -5.44 15.21
C GLN A 137 -18.51 -5.03 13.78
N LYS A 138 -19.74 -4.56 13.59
CA LYS A 138 -20.19 -4.02 12.30
C LYS A 138 -19.32 -2.86 11.82
N ILE A 139 -18.99 -1.90 12.69
CA ILE A 139 -18.13 -0.76 12.31
C ILE A 139 -16.73 -1.23 11.89
N ILE A 140 -16.14 -2.18 12.61
CA ILE A 140 -14.84 -2.75 12.28
C ILE A 140 -14.91 -3.48 10.93
N GLU A 141 -15.93 -4.32 10.71
CA GLU A 141 -16.13 -5.06 9.47
C GLU A 141 -16.37 -4.13 8.25
N GLU A 142 -17.09 -3.03 8.43
CA GLU A 142 -17.28 -1.99 7.41
C GLU A 142 -15.95 -1.34 7.01
N LEU A 143 -15.11 -0.99 7.99
CA LEU A 143 -13.82 -0.35 7.75
C LEU A 143 -12.81 -1.34 7.13
N ASP A 144 -12.77 -2.58 7.58
CA ASP A 144 -11.95 -3.64 6.97
C ASP A 144 -12.35 -3.89 5.51
N ARG A 145 -13.65 -3.84 5.21
CA ARG A 145 -14.16 -3.93 3.84
C ARG A 145 -13.77 -2.71 3.03
N LEU A 146 -13.82 -1.51 3.61
CA LEU A 146 -13.35 -0.30 2.98
C LEU A 146 -11.86 -0.39 2.63
N SER A 147 -11.01 -0.90 3.53
CA SER A 147 -9.59 -1.14 3.25
C SER A 147 -9.40 -2.06 2.05
N LYS A 148 -10.12 -3.19 1.99
CA LYS A 148 -10.07 -4.08 0.81
C LYS A 148 -10.52 -3.39 -0.48
N LYS A 149 -11.55 -2.53 -0.41
CA LYS A 149 -12.03 -1.75 -1.56
C LYS A 149 -10.99 -0.74 -2.03
N ILE A 150 -10.38 0.03 -1.13
CA ILE A 150 -9.34 1.01 -1.46
C ILE A 150 -8.10 0.30 -2.03
N LEU A 151 -7.69 -0.84 -1.46
CA LEU A 151 -6.55 -1.61 -1.98
C LEU A 151 -6.79 -2.10 -3.41
N ASN A 152 -8.02 -2.49 -3.72
CA ASN A 152 -8.43 -2.81 -5.09
C ASN A 152 -8.34 -1.57 -6.00
N LEU A 153 -8.78 -0.40 -5.54
CA LEU A 153 -8.61 0.85 -6.31
C LEU A 153 -7.13 1.17 -6.56
N ILE A 154 -6.27 1.06 -5.54
CA ILE A 154 -4.83 1.26 -5.67
C ILE A 154 -4.27 0.37 -6.80
N GLN A 155 -4.67 -0.89 -6.86
CA GLN A 155 -4.14 -1.78 -7.89
C GLN A 155 -4.80 -1.60 -9.27
N MET A 156 -6.13 -1.59 -9.31
CA MET A 156 -6.90 -1.77 -10.53
C MET A 156 -7.33 -0.44 -11.17
N LYS A 157 -7.42 0.62 -10.36
CA LYS A 157 -7.87 1.93 -10.78
C LYS A 157 -6.95 3.03 -10.21
N PRO A 158 -5.67 3.06 -10.60
CA PRO A 158 -4.71 4.03 -10.09
C PRO A 158 -5.09 5.50 -10.30
N ALA A 159 -6.03 5.80 -11.22
CA ALA A 159 -6.61 7.14 -11.37
C ALA A 159 -7.51 7.55 -10.19
N GLU A 160 -8.20 6.59 -9.57
CA GLU A 160 -9.12 6.80 -8.44
C GLU A 160 -8.40 6.75 -7.08
N ALA A 161 -7.26 6.05 -6.99
CA ALA A 161 -6.45 5.96 -5.78
C ALA A 161 -4.94 6.06 -6.07
N PRO A 162 -4.43 7.21 -6.53
CA PRO A 162 -3.02 7.38 -6.85
C PRO A 162 -2.16 7.51 -5.59
N LEU A 163 -1.13 6.67 -5.46
CA LEU A 163 -0.07 6.76 -4.45
C LEU A 163 1.12 7.60 -4.93
N THR A 164 1.22 7.86 -6.24
CA THR A 164 2.23 8.74 -6.85
C THR A 164 1.70 9.46 -8.08
N LYS A 165 2.39 10.53 -8.52
CA LYS A 165 2.08 11.23 -9.79
C LYS A 165 2.24 10.36 -11.05
N ILE A 166 2.93 9.22 -10.93
CA ILE A 166 3.18 8.27 -12.02
C ILE A 166 2.35 6.99 -11.90
N ALA A 167 1.36 6.94 -11.00
CA ALA A 167 0.53 5.77 -10.73
C ALA A 167 -0.01 5.10 -12.01
N LEU A 168 -0.49 5.91 -12.96
CA LEU A 168 -1.07 5.43 -14.23
C LEU A 168 -0.07 4.68 -15.12
N SER A 169 1.22 4.97 -15.00
CA SER A 169 2.27 4.33 -15.79
C SER A 169 2.40 2.84 -15.47
N PHE A 170 1.94 2.38 -14.31
CA PHE A 170 2.13 1.00 -13.87
C PHE A 170 0.95 0.07 -14.18
N GLY A 171 -0.19 0.62 -14.63
CA GLY A 171 -1.36 -0.16 -15.05
C GLY A 171 -1.12 -0.96 -16.34
N LYS A 172 -2.14 -1.74 -16.75
CA LYS A 172 -2.11 -2.72 -17.86
C LYS A 172 -1.50 -2.18 -19.17
N ASN A 173 -1.69 -0.90 -19.47
CA ASN A 173 -1.24 -0.26 -20.71
C ASN A 173 -0.27 0.91 -20.47
N GLY A 174 0.28 1.05 -19.27
CA GLY A 174 1.18 2.15 -18.95
C GLY A 174 2.61 1.89 -19.43
N SER A 175 3.46 2.91 -19.38
CA SER A 175 4.88 2.82 -19.77
C SER A 175 5.77 2.05 -18.79
N GLY A 176 5.30 1.70 -17.60
CA GLY A 176 6.09 1.05 -16.56
C GLY A 176 7.07 2.02 -15.91
N CYS A 177 8.26 1.53 -15.54
CA CYS A 177 9.29 2.31 -14.87
C CYS A 177 10.05 3.30 -15.77
N SER A 178 9.88 3.24 -17.09
CA SER A 178 10.59 4.10 -18.05
C SER A 178 12.11 4.06 -17.95
N GLY A 179 12.67 2.95 -17.45
CA GLY A 179 14.12 2.80 -17.29
C GLY A 179 14.72 3.74 -16.24
N THR A 180 13.92 4.19 -15.28
CA THR A 180 14.40 5.07 -14.21
C THR A 180 14.06 4.55 -12.82
N ASP A 181 14.71 5.17 -11.86
CA ASP A 181 14.73 4.83 -10.45
C ASP A 181 13.81 5.80 -9.68
N SER A 182 13.69 7.05 -10.12
CA SER A 182 12.96 8.10 -9.42
C SER A 182 11.65 8.49 -10.10
N VAL A 183 10.66 8.83 -9.27
CA VAL A 183 9.39 9.42 -9.71
C VAL A 183 9.61 10.78 -10.37
N VAL A 184 10.69 11.49 -10.02
CA VAL A 184 11.06 12.80 -10.59
C VAL A 184 11.53 12.67 -12.04
N THR A 185 12.33 11.66 -12.34
CA THR A 185 12.95 11.45 -13.66
C THR A 185 12.12 10.57 -14.60
N HIS A 186 10.98 10.07 -14.12
CA HIS A 186 10.06 9.24 -14.90
C HIS A 186 9.47 9.99 -16.09
N ARG A 187 9.35 9.30 -17.22
CA ARG A 187 8.84 9.85 -18.49
C ARG A 187 7.75 8.96 -19.07
N LYS A 188 6.51 9.45 -19.07
CA LYS A 188 5.32 8.66 -19.45
C LYS A 188 5.36 8.16 -20.89
N ASP A 189 6.04 8.87 -21.78
CA ASP A 189 6.25 8.56 -23.20
C ASP A 189 7.36 7.53 -23.45
N GLN A 190 8.17 7.20 -22.45
CA GLN A 190 9.24 6.21 -22.57
C GLN A 190 8.81 4.88 -21.94
N PRO A 191 8.73 3.78 -22.70
CA PRO A 191 8.41 2.47 -22.12
C PRO A 191 9.55 1.95 -21.25
N CYS A 192 9.23 0.96 -20.41
CA CYS A 192 10.21 0.17 -19.69
C CYS A 192 11.16 -0.51 -20.69
N PRO A 193 12.50 -0.36 -20.55
CA PRO A 193 13.46 -0.89 -21.52
C PRO A 193 13.59 -2.42 -21.51
N VAL A 194 12.98 -3.09 -20.53
CA VAL A 194 12.98 -4.55 -20.38
C VAL A 194 11.56 -5.12 -20.42
N ASP A 195 10.63 -4.40 -21.05
CA ASP A 195 9.23 -4.83 -21.23
C ASP A 195 8.55 -5.27 -19.92
N ARG A 196 8.88 -4.58 -18.82
CA ARG A 196 8.44 -4.85 -17.45
C ARG A 196 8.95 -6.16 -16.85
N HIS A 197 9.81 -6.91 -17.55
CA HIS A 197 10.38 -8.16 -17.07
C HIS A 197 11.67 -7.92 -16.27
N HIS A 198 11.51 -7.49 -15.02
CA HIS A 198 12.64 -7.23 -14.11
C HIS A 198 13.11 -8.45 -13.30
N LEU A 199 12.78 -9.69 -13.74
CA LEU A 199 13.27 -10.90 -13.09
C LEU A 199 14.80 -10.98 -13.24
N HIS A 200 15.50 -11.21 -12.13
CA HIS A 200 16.94 -11.29 -12.12
C HIS A 200 17.43 -12.57 -12.79
N ASP A 201 18.27 -12.41 -13.81
CA ASP A 201 19.04 -13.48 -14.45
C ASP A 201 20.50 -13.36 -13.99
N PRO A 202 21.05 -14.34 -13.24
CA PRO A 202 22.43 -14.29 -12.78
C PRO A 202 23.45 -14.36 -13.92
N ASP A 203 23.09 -14.97 -15.05
CA ASP A 203 23.97 -15.08 -16.23
C ASP A 203 23.91 -13.80 -17.09
N LYS A 204 22.82 -13.03 -16.97
CA LYS A 204 22.57 -11.81 -17.77
C LYS A 204 21.94 -10.70 -16.92
N PRO A 205 22.62 -10.20 -15.87
CA PRO A 205 22.06 -9.22 -14.94
C PRO A 205 21.59 -7.94 -15.64
N ASP A 206 22.30 -7.52 -16.69
CA ASP A 206 21.99 -6.31 -17.47
C ASP A 206 20.68 -6.39 -18.26
N LYS A 207 20.08 -7.58 -18.41
CA LYS A 207 18.79 -7.75 -19.09
C LYS A 207 17.59 -7.55 -18.18
N SER A 208 17.81 -7.50 -16.86
CA SER A 208 16.74 -7.32 -15.87
C SER A 208 16.45 -5.85 -15.57
N GLN A 209 17.25 -4.92 -16.11
CA GLN A 209 17.19 -3.50 -15.79
C GLN A 209 17.52 -2.62 -17.00
N GLY A 210 17.06 -1.37 -16.96
CA GLY A 210 17.49 -0.33 -17.90
C GLY A 210 18.90 0.18 -17.59
N LYS A 211 19.55 0.74 -18.61
CA LYS A 211 20.86 1.38 -18.47
C LYS A 211 20.81 2.48 -17.40
N GLY A 212 21.62 2.35 -16.34
CA GLY A 212 21.72 3.32 -15.26
C GLY A 212 20.68 3.17 -14.15
N GLN A 213 19.77 2.20 -14.24
CA GLN A 213 18.94 1.79 -13.10
C GLN A 213 19.77 0.98 -12.10
N LYS A 214 19.44 1.11 -10.82
CA LYS A 214 19.96 0.24 -9.78
C LYS A 214 19.47 -1.19 -9.97
N THR A 215 20.40 -2.14 -9.82
CA THR A 215 20.08 -3.56 -9.89
C THR A 215 19.26 -3.99 -8.67
N GLU A 216 18.05 -4.46 -8.92
CA GLU A 216 17.22 -5.17 -7.95
C GLU A 216 17.25 -6.67 -8.27
N ARG A 217 17.65 -7.49 -7.30
CA ARG A 217 17.75 -8.95 -7.46
C ARG A 217 16.39 -9.60 -7.24
N ILE A 218 15.40 -9.27 -8.08
CA ILE A 218 14.05 -9.85 -8.00
C ILE A 218 14.14 -11.31 -8.42
N THR A 219 13.81 -12.23 -7.52
CA THR A 219 13.72 -13.67 -7.79
C THR A 219 12.28 -14.18 -7.78
N TYR A 220 11.33 -13.29 -7.48
CA TYR A 220 9.91 -13.61 -7.45
C TYR A 220 9.42 -14.01 -8.83
N VAL A 221 8.93 -15.24 -9.00
CA VAL A 221 8.39 -15.72 -10.29
C VAL A 221 6.90 -15.40 -10.37
N LEU A 222 6.52 -14.54 -11.32
CA LEU A 222 5.12 -14.26 -11.64
C LEU A 222 4.52 -15.40 -12.45
N SER A 223 3.92 -16.38 -11.78
CA SER A 223 3.13 -17.45 -12.43
C SER A 223 1.74 -16.98 -12.85
N GLU A 224 1.19 -15.99 -12.13
CA GLU A 224 -0.09 -15.36 -12.41
C GLU A 224 -0.02 -13.85 -12.17
N LYS A 225 -1.09 -13.14 -12.54
CA LYS A 225 -1.18 -11.69 -12.27
C LYS A 225 -1.19 -11.45 -10.75
N PHE A 226 -0.14 -10.79 -10.25
CA PHE A 226 -0.03 -10.41 -8.86
C PHE A 226 -1.26 -9.62 -8.37
N ARG A 227 -1.65 -9.83 -7.11
CA ARG A 227 -2.75 -9.11 -6.46
C ARG A 227 -2.32 -8.64 -5.07
N LEU A 228 -2.50 -7.36 -4.81
CA LEU A 228 -2.38 -6.80 -3.47
C LEU A 228 -3.42 -7.45 -2.55
N ARG A 229 -3.04 -7.71 -1.30
CA ARG A 229 -3.92 -8.27 -0.27
C ARG A 229 -3.67 -7.55 1.04
N VAL A 230 -4.73 -7.38 1.83
CA VAL A 230 -4.59 -6.88 3.21
C VAL A 230 -3.93 -7.95 4.08
N GLY A 231 -3.19 -7.51 5.10
CA GLY A 231 -2.53 -8.36 6.08
C GLY A 231 -1.28 -9.07 5.58
N ARG A 232 -0.84 -8.80 4.35
CA ARG A 232 0.37 -9.35 3.75
C ARG A 232 0.96 -8.38 2.74
#